data_AF-A0A7S1VBT6-F1
#
_entry.id   AF-A0A7S1VBT6-F1
#
_cell.length_a   1.000
_cell.length_b   1.000
_cell.length_c   1.000
_cell.angle_alpha   90.00
_cell.angle_beta   90.00
_cell.angle_gamma   90.00
#
_symmetry.space_group_name_H-M   'P 1'
#
loop_
_entity.id
_entity.type
_entity.pdbx_description
1 polymer ?
#
loop_
_entity_poly.entity_id
_entity_poly.type
_entity_poly.pdbx_seq_one_letter_code
_entity_poly.pdbx_strand_id
1 'polypeptide(L)'
;PPLSPPPRFSPPFFPLLFFPSSFFLSMNNVVWAITKKHNAFLLNDRHTGKQFSKASGNVLNLHLPSFCPLVTGHVVDLKESSKKDGTIVSTVRSKKAYKSNKIAGTYHSATHHGGIRTIVKKAGGLAKAHRSYRYTKAVTRRAAKLTQISESRKVKKSGHWRKTE
;
A
#
# COMPACT_ATOMS: atom_id res chain seq x y z
N PRO A 1 43.05 -59.03 -29.95
CA PRO A 1 42.44 -58.90 -28.60
C PRO A 1 41.98 -57.46 -28.32
N PRO A 2 40.67 -57.19 -28.15
CA PRO A 2 40.20 -55.84 -27.84
C PRO A 2 40.41 -55.52 -26.35
N LEU A 3 40.97 -54.34 -26.07
CA LEU A 3 41.21 -53.83 -24.72
C LEU A 3 39.88 -53.60 -23.97
N SER A 4 39.83 -54.06 -22.72
CA SER A 4 38.71 -53.82 -21.79
C SER A 4 38.58 -52.34 -21.43
N PRO A 5 37.35 -51.79 -21.32
CA PRO A 5 37.15 -50.40 -20.90
C PRO A 5 37.43 -50.20 -19.40
N PRO A 6 37.87 -49.00 -18.98
CA PRO A 6 38.22 -48.72 -17.59
C PRO A 6 36.98 -48.63 -16.67
N PRO A 7 37.12 -48.92 -15.37
CA PRO A 7 36.02 -48.88 -14.42
C PRO A 7 35.51 -47.46 -14.20
N ARG A 8 34.19 -47.29 -14.22
CA ARG A 8 33.53 -46.01 -13.92
C ARG A 8 33.58 -45.75 -12.41
N PHE A 9 34.32 -44.73 -11.99
CA PHE A 9 34.23 -44.17 -10.65
C PHE A 9 32.85 -43.53 -10.44
N SER A 10 32.05 -44.08 -9.54
CA SER A 10 30.87 -43.40 -8.99
C SER A 10 31.34 -42.44 -7.89
N PRO A 11 31.02 -41.13 -7.95
CA PRO A 11 31.32 -40.25 -6.85
C PRO A 11 30.45 -40.59 -5.63
N PRO A 12 30.98 -40.42 -4.39
CA PRO A 12 30.21 -40.68 -3.19
C PRO A 12 29.01 -39.72 -3.11
N PHE A 13 27.83 -40.29 -2.86
CA PHE A 13 26.61 -39.56 -2.54
C PHE A 13 26.83 -38.80 -1.22
N PHE A 14 27.16 -37.51 -1.31
CA PHE A 14 27.07 -36.61 -0.18
C PHE A 14 25.59 -36.31 0.07
N PRO A 15 25.00 -36.63 1.24
CA PRO A 15 23.67 -36.17 1.57
C PRO A 15 23.76 -34.65 1.69
N LEU A 16 23.17 -33.94 0.73
CA LEU A 16 22.93 -32.51 0.83
C LEU A 16 22.10 -32.28 2.10
N LEU A 17 22.77 -31.84 3.17
CA LEU A 17 22.11 -31.26 4.32
C LEU A 17 21.25 -30.12 3.79
N PHE A 18 19.95 -30.38 3.65
CA PHE A 18 18.92 -29.39 3.41
C PHE A 18 18.87 -28.50 4.66
N PHE A 19 19.79 -27.54 4.73
CA PHE A 19 19.57 -26.38 5.58
C PHE A 19 18.29 -25.73 5.05
N PRO A 20 17.21 -25.63 5.85
CA PRO A 20 16.03 -24.92 5.40
C PRO A 20 16.48 -23.49 5.11
N SER A 21 16.41 -23.07 3.85
CA SER A 21 16.77 -21.72 3.38
C SER A 21 15.83 -20.63 3.91
N SER A 22 15.11 -20.92 4.99
CA SER A 22 13.92 -20.21 5.46
C SER A 22 14.23 -19.13 6.49
N PHE A 23 15.41 -18.49 6.41
CA PHE A 23 15.70 -17.28 7.17
C PHE A 23 16.37 -16.21 6.30
N PHE A 24 15.99 -16.11 5.02
CA PHE A 24 16.18 -14.84 4.32
C PHE A 24 15.23 -13.80 4.93
N LEU A 25 15.69 -13.09 5.97
CA LEU A 25 15.04 -11.88 6.46
C LEU A 25 15.02 -10.86 5.31
N SER A 26 13.89 -10.79 4.61
CA SER A 26 13.62 -9.67 3.72
C SER A 26 13.72 -8.37 4.51
N MET A 27 14.34 -7.33 3.95
CA MET A 27 14.46 -6.00 4.59
C MET A 27 13.11 -5.48 5.10
N ASN A 28 12.01 -5.78 4.40
CA ASN A 28 10.66 -5.39 4.82
C ASN A 28 10.24 -6.06 6.15
N ASN A 29 10.67 -7.30 6.40
CA ASN A 29 10.39 -8.02 7.64
C ASN A 29 11.15 -7.41 8.82
N VAL A 30 12.39 -6.96 8.60
CA VAL A 30 13.20 -6.23 9.59
C VAL A 30 12.52 -4.90 9.95
N VAL A 31 12.19 -4.09 8.94
CA VAL A 31 11.51 -2.80 9.14
C VAL A 31 10.18 -2.98 9.84
N TRP A 32 9.42 -4.02 9.50
CA TRP A 32 8.16 -4.33 10.19
C TRP A 32 8.39 -4.75 11.64
N ALA A 33 9.37 -5.60 11.93
CA ALA A 33 9.67 -6.03 13.30
C ALA A 33 9.97 -4.83 14.22
N ILE A 34 10.74 -3.85 13.72
CA ILE A 34 11.06 -2.61 14.42
C ILE A 34 9.79 -1.75 14.61
N THR A 35 9.03 -1.53 13.53
CA THR A 35 7.89 -0.60 13.53
C THR A 35 6.57 -1.19 14.04
N LYS A 36 6.52 -2.50 14.33
CA LYS A 36 5.28 -3.19 14.74
C LYS A 36 4.76 -2.68 16.08
N LYS A 37 5.64 -2.41 17.05
CA LYS A 37 5.25 -1.94 18.40
C LYS A 37 5.61 -0.47 18.65
N HIS A 38 6.66 0.02 18.01
CA HIS A 38 7.22 1.33 18.26
C HIS A 38 7.10 2.20 17.01
N ASN A 39 5.93 2.79 16.80
CA ASN A 39 5.66 3.66 15.66
C ASN A 39 4.80 4.84 16.11
N ALA A 40 5.24 6.07 15.80
CA ALA A 40 4.53 7.30 16.15
C ALA A 40 3.14 7.42 15.49
N PHE A 41 2.90 6.70 14.38
CA PHE A 41 1.61 6.68 13.70
C PHE A 41 0.64 5.62 14.24
N LEU A 42 1.08 4.78 15.19
CA LEU A 42 0.27 3.72 15.77
C LEU A 42 -0.72 4.31 16.77
N LEU A 43 -1.98 3.92 16.65
CA LEU A 43 -3.03 4.24 17.61
C LEU A 43 -3.66 2.95 18.10
N ASN A 44 -3.69 2.81 19.42
CA ASN A 44 -4.36 1.70 20.08
C ASN A 44 -5.75 2.18 20.49
N ASP A 45 -6.78 1.54 19.94
CA ASP A 45 -8.14 1.79 20.39
C ASP A 45 -8.40 1.01 21.69
N ARG A 46 -8.69 1.73 22.77
CA ARG A 46 -8.93 1.16 24.10
C ARG A 46 -10.22 0.32 24.13
N HIS A 47 -11.21 0.64 23.30
CA HIS A 47 -12.51 -0.03 23.33
C HIS A 47 -12.53 -1.32 22.54
N THR A 48 -11.91 -1.34 21.35
CA THR A 48 -11.91 -2.54 20.49
C THR A 48 -10.64 -3.39 20.62
N GLY A 49 -9.61 -2.89 21.29
CA GLY A 49 -8.28 -3.51 21.36
C GLY A 49 -7.56 -3.55 20.01
N LYS A 50 -8.11 -2.94 18.96
CA LYS A 50 -7.54 -2.95 17.61
C LYS A 50 -6.49 -1.85 17.45
N GLN A 51 -5.48 -2.18 16.64
CA GLN A 51 -4.40 -1.27 16.31
C GLN A 51 -4.65 -0.61 14.94
N PHE A 52 -4.69 0.70 14.95
CA PHE A 52 -4.84 1.54 13.76
C PHE A 52 -3.54 2.26 13.46
N SER A 53 -3.36 2.65 12.20
CA SER A 53 -2.22 3.46 11.80
C SER A 53 -2.69 4.66 11.00
N LYS A 54 -2.30 5.87 11.45
CA LYS A 54 -2.59 7.15 10.78
C LYS A 54 -1.51 7.57 9.78
N ALA A 55 -0.59 6.67 9.42
CA ALA A 55 0.47 6.98 8.48
C ALA A 55 -0.09 7.38 7.10
N SER A 56 0.47 8.42 6.48
CA SER A 56 0.06 8.86 5.14
C SER A 56 0.32 7.74 4.12
N GLY A 57 -0.69 7.42 3.30
CA GLY A 57 -0.61 6.32 2.34
C GLY A 57 -1.04 4.96 2.87
N ASN A 58 -1.48 4.87 4.13
CA ASN A 58 -2.21 3.70 4.61
C ASN A 58 -3.68 3.77 4.16
N VAL A 59 -4.01 3.01 3.12
CA VAL A 59 -5.34 3.00 2.51
C VAL A 59 -6.42 2.50 3.47
N LEU A 60 -6.11 1.56 4.35
CA LEU A 60 -7.09 0.95 5.26
C LEU A 60 -7.07 1.53 6.68
N ASN A 61 -6.10 2.41 6.99
CA ASN A 61 -5.82 2.87 8.35
C ASN A 61 -5.57 1.74 9.36
N LEU A 62 -5.24 0.53 8.90
CA LEU A 62 -4.96 -0.64 9.73
C LEU A 62 -3.45 -0.79 9.95
N HIS A 63 -3.04 -1.21 11.14
CA HIS A 63 -1.63 -1.51 11.40
C HIS A 63 -1.26 -2.91 10.90
N LEU A 64 -1.01 -3.01 9.59
CA LEU A 64 -0.65 -4.26 8.90
C LEU A 64 0.60 -4.07 8.05
N PRO A 65 1.48 -5.07 7.94
CA PRO A 65 2.74 -4.95 7.17
C PRO A 65 2.48 -4.65 5.70
N SER A 66 1.41 -5.22 5.12
CA SER A 66 1.08 -5.04 3.70
C SER A 66 0.60 -3.63 3.34
N PHE A 67 0.09 -2.88 4.32
CA PHE A 67 -0.50 -1.54 4.12
C PHE A 67 0.31 -0.43 4.80
N CYS A 68 1.36 -0.78 5.55
CA CYS A 68 2.22 0.18 6.22
C CYS A 68 3.17 0.85 5.21
N PRO A 69 3.05 2.17 4.98
CA PRO A 69 3.83 2.88 3.96
C PRO A 69 5.33 2.91 4.23
N LEU A 70 5.75 2.71 5.49
CA LEU A 70 7.17 2.65 5.89
C LEU A 70 7.81 1.31 5.50
N VAL A 71 7.05 0.22 5.61
CA VAL A 71 7.51 -1.13 5.23
C VAL A 71 7.48 -1.31 3.72
N THR A 72 6.53 -0.66 3.05
CA THR A 72 6.26 -0.91 1.64
C THR A 72 6.92 0.12 0.73
N GLY A 73 7.68 -0.33 -0.27
CA GLY A 73 8.32 0.58 -1.23
C GLY A 73 7.36 1.35 -2.15
N HIS A 74 6.14 0.83 -2.36
CA HIS A 74 5.10 1.45 -3.19
C HIS A 74 3.89 1.81 -2.35
N VAL A 75 3.47 3.07 -2.44
CA VAL A 75 2.40 3.65 -1.64
C VAL A 75 1.50 4.49 -2.54
N VAL A 76 0.19 4.32 -2.40
CA VAL A 76 -0.83 5.13 -3.05
C VAL A 76 -1.71 5.71 -1.96
N ASP A 77 -1.61 7.01 -1.76
CA ASP A 77 -2.46 7.76 -0.84
C ASP A 77 -3.58 8.44 -1.63
N LEU A 78 -4.77 8.52 -1.02
CA LEU A 78 -5.93 9.19 -1.58
C LEU A 78 -6.50 10.14 -0.54
N LYS A 79 -6.59 11.43 -0.90
CA LYS A 79 -7.12 12.50 -0.05
C LYS A 79 -8.12 13.35 -0.82
N GLU A 80 -9.07 13.94 -0.09
CA GLU A 80 -9.92 14.99 -0.65
C GLU A 80 -9.07 16.22 -0.96
N SER A 81 -9.34 16.85 -2.11
CA SER A 81 -8.71 18.13 -2.45
C SER A 81 -9.28 19.25 -1.59
N SER A 82 -8.41 20.05 -0.98
CA SER A 82 -8.82 21.25 -0.25
C SER A 82 -9.39 22.35 -1.16
N LYS A 83 -9.11 22.31 -2.47
CA LYS A 83 -9.40 23.42 -3.39
C LYS A 83 -10.78 23.34 -4.06
N LYS A 84 -11.28 22.12 -4.31
CA LYS A 84 -12.52 21.91 -5.09
C LYS A 84 -13.27 20.67 -4.62
N ASP A 85 -14.54 20.85 -4.26
CA ASP A 85 -15.44 19.76 -3.86
C ASP A 85 -15.61 18.74 -5.00
N GLY A 86 -15.45 17.45 -4.71
CA GLY A 86 -15.52 16.36 -5.71
C GLY A 86 -14.20 16.03 -6.41
N THR A 87 -13.08 16.54 -5.90
CA THR A 87 -11.75 16.27 -6.45
C THR A 87 -10.94 15.41 -5.48
N ILE A 88 -10.28 14.36 -6.00
CA ILE A 88 -9.39 13.51 -5.21
C ILE A 88 -7.95 13.72 -5.62
N VAL A 89 -7.07 13.94 -4.65
CA VAL A 89 -5.63 13.97 -4.83
C VAL A 89 -5.10 12.57 -4.57
N SER A 90 -4.44 11.99 -5.56
CA SER A 90 -3.67 10.77 -5.41
C SER A 90 -2.20 11.09 -5.23
N THR A 91 -1.56 10.59 -4.18
CA THR A 91 -0.12 10.71 -3.98
C THR A 91 0.52 9.34 -4.12
N VAL A 92 1.50 9.21 -5.02
CA VAL A 92 2.18 7.95 -5.30
C VAL A 92 3.66 8.07 -4.95
N ARG A 93 4.19 7.06 -4.26
CA ARG A 93 5.63 6.93 -4.02
C ARG A 93 6.32 6.38 -5.26
N SER A 94 7.30 7.12 -5.81
CA SER A 94 8.04 6.74 -7.00
C SER A 94 8.88 5.48 -6.79
N LYS A 95 8.95 4.61 -7.81
CA LYS A 95 9.83 3.42 -7.81
C LYS A 95 11.31 3.80 -7.65
N LYS A 96 11.73 4.93 -8.23
CA LYS A 96 13.11 5.42 -8.14
C LYS A 96 13.48 5.87 -6.72
N ALA A 97 12.49 6.31 -5.94
CA ALA A 97 12.70 6.76 -4.58
C ALA A 97 12.98 5.63 -3.58
N TYR A 98 12.64 4.37 -3.90
CA TYR A 98 13.08 3.25 -3.06
C TYR A 98 14.59 2.98 -3.19
N LYS A 99 15.20 3.38 -4.31
CA LYS A 99 16.65 3.22 -4.55
C LYS A 99 17.48 4.40 -4.03
N SER A 100 16.83 5.45 -3.55
CA SER A 100 17.46 6.67 -3.10
C SER A 100 17.11 6.89 -1.63
N ASN A 101 18.10 7.13 -0.77
CA ASN A 101 17.88 7.50 0.63
C ASN A 101 17.29 8.93 0.79
N LYS A 102 16.96 9.61 -0.31
CA LYS A 102 16.40 10.96 -0.30
C LYS A 102 14.88 10.92 -0.13
N ILE A 103 14.38 11.64 0.87
CA ILE A 103 12.94 11.78 1.13
C ILE A 103 12.32 12.82 0.19
N ALA A 104 13.05 13.90 -0.12
CA ALA A 104 12.59 14.95 -1.01
C ALA A 104 12.34 14.42 -2.44
N GLY A 105 11.24 14.85 -3.06
CA GLY A 105 10.88 14.46 -4.44
C GLY A 105 10.38 13.02 -4.60
N THR A 106 10.23 12.27 -3.50
CA THR A 106 9.82 10.85 -3.52
C THR A 106 8.35 10.64 -3.89
N TYR A 107 7.51 11.61 -3.55
CA TYR A 107 6.07 11.53 -3.68
C TYR A 107 5.60 12.43 -4.82
N HIS A 108 4.81 11.86 -5.73
CA HIS A 108 4.17 12.59 -6.82
C HIS A 108 2.67 12.65 -6.58
N SER A 109 2.12 13.86 -6.57
CA SER A 109 0.70 14.09 -6.37
C SER A 109 0.03 14.46 -7.69
N ALA A 110 -1.10 13.83 -7.98
CA ALA A 110 -1.95 14.14 -9.11
C ALA A 110 -3.38 14.40 -8.63
N THR A 111 -3.99 15.43 -9.19
CA THR A 111 -5.35 15.85 -8.86
C THR A 111 -6.30 15.29 -9.90
N HIS A 112 -7.30 14.53 -9.46
CA HIS A 112 -8.28 13.90 -10.34
C HIS A 112 -9.64 14.56 -10.19
N HIS A 113 -10.17 15.02 -11.31
CA HIS A 113 -11.53 15.53 -11.44
C HIS A 113 -12.39 14.51 -12.20
N GLY A 114 -13.67 14.40 -11.83
CA GLY A 114 -14.65 13.58 -12.51
C GLY A 114 -15.67 12.96 -11.57
N GLY A 115 -16.55 12.11 -12.11
CA GLY A 115 -17.50 11.33 -11.32
C GLY A 115 -16.88 10.09 -10.67
N ILE A 116 -17.64 9.42 -9.82
CA ILE A 116 -17.20 8.24 -9.04
C ILE A 116 -16.50 7.20 -9.93
N ARG A 117 -17.11 6.82 -11.06
CA ARG A 117 -16.59 5.76 -11.95
C ARG A 117 -15.20 6.10 -12.49
N THR A 118 -14.96 7.34 -12.89
CA THR A 118 -13.67 7.73 -13.48
C THR A 118 -12.58 7.79 -12.42
N ILE A 119 -12.90 8.32 -11.23
CA ILE A 119 -11.96 8.41 -10.11
C ILE A 119 -11.57 7.02 -9.60
N VAL A 120 -12.55 6.14 -9.39
CA VAL A 120 -12.31 4.76 -8.95
C VAL A 120 -11.48 3.99 -9.97
N LYS A 121 -11.75 4.14 -11.28
CA LYS A 121 -10.96 3.52 -12.35
C LYS A 121 -9.51 4.00 -12.35
N LYS A 122 -9.27 5.31 -12.22
CA LYS A 122 -7.93 5.89 -12.16
C LYS A 122 -7.17 5.40 -10.92
N ALA A 123 -7.79 5.45 -9.75
CA ALA A 123 -7.19 4.98 -8.50
C ALA A 123 -6.85 3.47 -8.55
N GLY A 124 -7.75 2.66 -9.12
CA GLY A 124 -7.50 1.23 -9.35
C GLY A 124 -6.35 0.97 -10.34
N GLY A 125 -6.24 1.76 -11.41
CA GLY A 125 -5.13 1.69 -12.36
C GLY A 125 -3.78 1.97 -11.70
N LEU A 126 -3.70 3.01 -10.87
CA LEU A 126 -2.48 3.36 -10.11
C LEU A 126 -2.04 2.21 -9.18
N ALA A 127 -2.99 1.56 -8.52
CA ALA A 127 -2.69 0.46 -7.61
C ALA A 127 -2.32 -0.84 -8.34
N LYS A 128 -3.01 -1.17 -9.44
CA LYS A 128 -2.79 -2.39 -10.23
C LYS A 128 -1.40 -2.46 -10.83
N ALA A 129 -0.80 -1.33 -11.19
CA ALA A 129 0.54 -1.26 -11.77
C ALA A 129 1.66 -1.72 -10.81
N HIS A 130 1.39 -1.74 -9.49
CA HIS A 130 2.46 -1.86 -8.49
C HIS A 130 2.20 -2.90 -7.40
N ARG A 131 0.97 -3.39 -7.24
CA ARG A 131 0.54 -4.14 -6.06
C ARG A 131 -0.48 -5.25 -6.34
N SER A 132 -0.71 -6.08 -5.33
CA SER A 132 -1.63 -7.21 -5.37
C SER A 132 -3.09 -6.77 -5.54
N TYR A 133 -3.92 -7.70 -6.02
CA TYR A 133 -5.37 -7.50 -6.17
C TYR A 133 -6.05 -6.99 -4.89
N ARG A 134 -5.65 -7.49 -3.71
CA ARG A 134 -6.22 -7.06 -2.41
C ARG A 134 -5.94 -5.59 -2.12
N TYR A 135 -4.74 -5.11 -2.43
CA TYR A 135 -4.38 -3.70 -2.27
C TYR A 135 -5.16 -2.83 -3.24
N THR A 136 -5.25 -3.24 -4.51
CA THR A 136 -6.05 -2.54 -5.53
C THR A 136 -7.52 -2.41 -5.10
N LYS A 137 -8.11 -3.48 -4.55
CA LYS A 137 -9.46 -3.47 -4.00
C LYS A 137 -9.63 -2.52 -2.81
N ALA A 138 -8.63 -2.41 -1.94
CA ALA A 138 -8.64 -1.45 -0.85
C ALA A 138 -8.61 0.00 -1.37
N VAL A 139 -7.76 0.27 -2.36
CA VAL A 139 -7.61 1.60 -2.97
C VAL A 139 -8.89 2.04 -3.66
N THR A 140 -9.50 1.17 -4.47
CA THR A 140 -10.77 1.49 -5.16
C THR A 140 -11.91 1.75 -4.18
N ARG A 141 -12.02 0.97 -3.10
CA ARG A 141 -12.99 1.19 -2.02
C ARG A 141 -12.79 2.54 -1.33
N ARG A 142 -11.54 2.89 -1.02
CA ARG A 142 -11.23 4.21 -0.42
C ARG A 142 -11.57 5.35 -1.37
N ALA A 143 -11.24 5.23 -2.66
CA ALA A 143 -11.60 6.20 -3.67
C ALA A 143 -13.12 6.42 -3.71
N ALA A 144 -13.91 5.34 -3.79
CA ALA A 144 -15.36 5.40 -3.81
C ALA A 144 -15.94 6.06 -2.55
N LYS A 145 -15.41 5.72 -1.37
CA LYS A 145 -15.83 6.33 -0.10
C LYS A 145 -15.55 7.85 -0.08
N LEU A 146 -14.37 8.27 -0.52
CA LEU A 146 -14.02 9.69 -0.56
C LEU A 146 -14.88 10.46 -1.56
N THR A 147 -15.18 9.89 -2.73
CA THR A 147 -16.09 10.53 -3.69
C THR A 147 -17.49 10.69 -3.12
N GLN A 148 -18.03 9.65 -2.47
CA GLN A 148 -19.35 9.72 -1.82
C GLN A 148 -19.39 10.78 -0.71
N ILE A 149 -18.35 10.85 0.12
CA ILE A 149 -18.25 11.87 1.16
C ILE A 149 -18.23 13.26 0.52
N SER A 150 -17.45 13.46 -0.54
CA SER A 150 -17.37 14.75 -1.22
C SER A 150 -18.70 15.19 -1.85
N GLU A 151 -19.47 14.26 -2.43
CA GLU A 151 -20.79 14.53 -2.99
C GLU A 151 -21.82 14.84 -1.91
N SER A 152 -21.82 14.08 -0.81
CA SER A 152 -22.73 14.31 0.31
C SER A 152 -22.57 15.70 0.94
N ARG A 153 -21.35 16.26 0.96
CA ARG A 153 -21.08 17.61 1.47
C ARG A 153 -21.63 18.69 0.54
N LYS A 154 -21.68 18.46 -0.78
CA LYS A 154 -22.29 19.40 -1.73
C LYS A 154 -23.77 19.57 -1.46
N VAL A 155 -24.49 18.46 -1.26
CA VAL A 155 -25.94 18.45 -0.99
C VAL A 155 -26.28 19.19 0.30
N LYS A 156 -25.45 19.07 1.35
CA LYS A 156 -25.69 19.79 2.62
C LYS A 156 -25.57 21.31 2.50
N LYS A 157 -24.71 21.84 1.63
CA LYS A 157 -24.55 23.29 1.46
C LYS A 157 -25.74 23.95 0.75
N SER A 158 -26.51 23.21 -0.05
CA SER A 158 -27.68 23.74 -0.78
C SER A 158 -28.96 23.76 0.07
N GLY A 159 -28.93 23.29 1.32
CA GLY A 159 -30.04 23.38 2.26
C GLY A 159 -30.22 24.80 2.79
N HIS A 160 -30.78 25.70 1.98
CA HIS A 160 -31.27 26.99 2.45
C HIS A 160 -32.53 26.75 3.30
N TRP A 161 -32.43 26.96 4.62
CA TRP A 161 -33.60 26.97 5.49
C TRP A 161 -34.51 28.12 5.05
N ARG A 162 -35.62 27.82 4.38
CA ARG A 162 -36.68 28.81 4.20
C ARG A 162 -37.27 29.06 5.58
N LYS A 163 -37.10 30.28 6.11
CA LYS A 163 -37.94 30.75 7.21
C LYS A 163 -39.37 30.74 6.71
N THR A 164 -40.20 29.90 7.29
CA THR A 164 -41.65 30.05 7.24
C THR A 164 -41.99 31.29 8.04
N GLU A 165 -42.66 32.22 7.39
CA GLU A 165 -43.30 33.41 7.98
C GLU A 165 -44.35 32.99 9.03
#